data_AF-A0A1I8CWD2-F1
#
_entry.id   AF-A0A1I8CWD2-F1
#
_cell.length_a   1.000
_cell.length_b   1.000
_cell.length_c   1.000
_cell.angle_alpha   90.00
_cell.angle_beta   90.00
_cell.angle_gamma   90.00
#
_symmetry.space_group_name_H-M   'P 1'
#
loop_
_entity.id
_entity.type
_entity.pdbx_description
1 polymer ?
#
loop_
_entity_poly.entity_id
_entity_poly.type
_entity_poly.pdbx_seq_one_letter_code
_entity_poly.pdbx_strand_id
1 'polypeptide(L)'
;MTNELSHRLKKFWKAYHANKKMLGEKKFSLMLKVEVYKSCIRQVLTYASQTWALRASDKNRLLKAERRIWCIMLIECIITRTYFFLSSNL
;
A
#
# COMPACT_ATOMS: atom_id res chain seq x y z
N MET A 1 -13.17 -2.29 21.08
CA MET A 1 -11.85 -2.01 20.44
C MET A 1 -11.86 -2.17 18.91
N THR A 2 -12.95 -2.63 18.29
CA THR A 2 -13.12 -2.77 16.83
C THR A 2 -13.40 -1.45 16.10
N ASN A 3 -14.00 -0.46 16.78
CA ASN A 3 -14.41 0.81 16.17
C ASN A 3 -13.22 1.68 15.75
N GLU A 4 -12.20 1.80 16.60
CA GLU A 4 -11.01 2.61 16.32
C GLU A 4 -10.14 2.00 15.21
N LEU A 5 -9.94 0.67 15.22
CA LEU A 5 -9.23 -0.03 14.14
C LEU A 5 -9.91 0.19 12.80
N SER A 6 -11.25 0.11 12.78
CA SER A 6 -12.04 0.32 11.56
C SER A 6 -11.96 1.76 11.08
N HIS A 7 -11.97 2.74 11.99
CA HIS A 7 -11.77 4.15 11.66
C HIS A 7 -10.38 4.41 11.06
N ARG A 8 -9.32 3.81 11.61
CA ARG A 8 -7.96 3.91 11.06
C ARG A 8 -7.82 3.20 9.73
N LEU A 9 -8.47 2.05 9.56
CA LEU A 9 -8.49 1.35 8.28
C LEU A 9 -9.16 2.22 7.20
N LYS A 10 -10.23 2.95 7.55
CA LYS A 10 -10.82 3.96 6.66
C LYS A 10 -9.83 5.07 6.31
N LYS A 11 -9.09 5.61 7.30
CA LYS A 11 -8.03 6.62 7.05
C LYS A 11 -6.91 6.09 6.17
N PHE A 12 -6.48 4.85 6.39
CA PHE A 12 -5.48 4.15 5.57
C PHE A 12 -5.95 4.04 4.12
N TRP A 13 -7.18 3.57 3.89
CA TRP A 13 -7.74 3.51 2.55
C TRP A 13 -7.89 4.90 1.92
N LYS A 14 -8.29 5.91 2.69
CA LYS A 14 -8.35 7.30 2.23
C LYS A 14 -6.97 7.80 1.77
N ALA A 15 -5.91 7.53 2.55
CA ALA A 15 -4.54 7.88 2.19
C ALA A 15 -4.08 7.13 0.93
N TYR A 16 -4.42 5.84 0.80
CA TYR A 16 -4.17 5.09 -0.43
C TYR A 16 -4.89 5.70 -1.63
N HIS A 17 -6.19 6.02 -1.51
CA HIS A 17 -6.97 6.60 -2.59
C HIS A 17 -6.45 7.97 -3.03
N ALA A 18 -5.99 8.80 -2.10
CA ALA A 18 -5.34 10.08 -2.40
C ALA A 18 -4.06 9.89 -3.23
N ASN A 19 -3.30 8.83 -2.97
CA ASN A 19 -2.04 8.53 -3.66
C ASN A 19 -2.21 7.54 -4.82
N LYS A 20 -3.42 7.05 -5.09
CA LYS A 20 -3.69 5.96 -6.06
C LYS A 20 -3.19 6.32 -7.46
N LYS A 21 -3.38 7.57 -7.88
CA LYS A 21 -2.94 8.05 -9.19
C LYS A 21 -1.42 7.92 -9.35
N MET A 22 -0.66 8.47 -8.40
CA MET A 22 0.81 8.40 -8.40
C MET A 22 1.31 6.93 -8.31
N LEU A 23 0.66 6.11 -7.50
CA LEU A 23 1.04 4.69 -7.34
C LEU A 23 0.74 3.85 -8.60
N GLY A 24 -0.30 4.19 -9.35
CA GLY A 24 -0.65 3.56 -10.62
C GLY A 24 0.13 4.10 -11.82
N GLU A 25 0.74 5.28 -11.71
CA GLU A 25 1.51 5.87 -12.81
C GLU A 25 2.78 5.06 -13.12
N LYS A 26 2.99 4.78 -14.41
CA LYS A 26 4.15 4.03 -14.92
C LYS A 26 5.47 4.80 -14.86
N LYS A 27 5.37 6.12 -14.75
CA LYS A 27 6.53 7.04 -14.74
C LYS A 27 7.38 6.91 -13.49
N PHE A 28 6.79 6.48 -12.38
CA PHE A 28 7.49 6.36 -11.10
C PHE A 28 8.10 4.97 -10.93
N SER A 29 9.36 4.95 -10.49
CA SER A 29 10.05 3.71 -10.15
C SER A 29 9.39 3.01 -8.96
N LEU A 30 9.51 1.69 -8.90
CA LEU A 30 8.99 0.89 -7.78
C LEU A 30 9.56 1.37 -6.44
N MET A 31 10.85 1.74 -6.39
CA MET A 31 11.47 2.25 -5.16
C MET A 31 10.77 3.50 -4.63
N LEU A 32 10.47 4.47 -5.50
CA LEU A 32 9.79 5.70 -5.10
C LEU A 32 8.35 5.41 -4.61
N LYS A 33 7.65 4.48 -5.27
CA LYS A 33 6.32 4.02 -4.81
C LYS A 33 6.38 3.36 -3.43
N VAL A 34 7.40 2.54 -3.19
CA VAL A 34 7.63 1.88 -1.89
C VAL A 34 7.97 2.89 -0.80
N GLU A 35 8.76 3.91 -1.11
CA GLU A 35 9.14 4.96 -0.17
C GLU A 35 7.94 5.83 0.24
N VAL A 36 7.10 6.23 -0.72
CA VAL A 36 5.84 6.93 -0.43
C VAL A 36 4.89 6.05 0.37
N TYR A 37 4.83 4.76 0.08
CA TYR A 37 4.03 3.82 0.87
C TYR A 37 4.52 3.74 2.32
N LYS A 38 5.83 3.58 2.54
CA LYS A 38 6.43 3.48 3.89
C LYS A 38 6.24 4.76 4.69
N SER A 39 6.41 5.93 4.06
CA SER A 39 6.29 7.24 4.72
C SER A 39 4.84 7.63 4.96
N CYS A 40 3.96 7.62 3.96
CA CYS A 40 2.62 8.19 4.13
C CYS A 40 1.58 7.16 4.58
N ILE A 41 1.58 5.99 3.96
CA ILE A 41 0.45 5.04 4.06
C ILE A 41 0.66 4.07 5.23
N ARG A 42 1.89 3.55 5.40
CA ARG A 42 2.23 2.57 6.45
C ARG A 42 2.26 3.17 7.85
N GLN A 43 2.59 4.46 8.00
CA GLN A 43 2.60 5.13 9.31
C GLN A 43 1.23 5.12 9.99
N VAL A 44 0.15 5.25 9.21
CA VAL A 44 -1.24 5.21 9.72
C VAL A 44 -1.55 3.88 10.41
N LEU A 45 -0.98 2.77 9.92
CA LEU A 45 -1.11 1.44 10.49
C LEU A 45 -0.10 1.16 11.61
N THR A 46 1.14 1.61 11.45
CA THR A 46 2.26 1.28 12.35
C THR A 46 2.09 1.94 13.71
N TYR A 47 1.65 3.21 13.75
CA TYR A 47 1.39 3.91 15.01
C TYR A 47 0.33 3.19 15.86
N ALA A 48 -0.67 2.57 15.21
CA ALA A 48 -1.70 1.81 15.91
C ALA A 48 -1.15 0.58 16.64
N SER A 49 -0.04 0.01 16.16
CA SER A 49 0.61 -1.15 16.80
C SER A 49 1.56 -0.78 17.94
N GLN A 50 2.07 0.45 17.96
CA GLN A 50 2.98 0.94 19.00
C GLN A 50 2.21 1.41 20.24
N THR A 51 1.01 1.96 20.07
CA THR A 51 0.24 2.55 21.18
C THR A 51 -0.84 1.63 21.75
N TRP A 52 -1.12 0.47 21.14
CA TRP A 52 -2.22 -0.41 21.56
C TRP A 52 -1.85 -1.89 21.51
N ALA A 53 -2.29 -2.66 22.52
CA ALA A 53 -2.25 -4.11 22.49
C ALA A 53 -3.21 -4.64 21.39
N LEU A 54 -2.65 -5.08 20.27
CA LEU A 54 -3.40 -5.67 19.15
C LEU A 54 -3.68 -7.15 19.41
N ARG A 55 -4.94 -7.56 19.24
CA ARG A 55 -5.29 -8.99 19.15
C ARG A 55 -4.76 -9.57 17.85
N ALA A 56 -4.49 -10.88 17.84
CA ALA A 56 -4.02 -11.59 16.64
C ALA A 56 -4.97 -11.43 15.44
N SER A 57 -6.27 -11.40 15.68
CA SER A 57 -7.31 -11.14 14.67
C SER A 57 -7.17 -9.76 14.03
N ASP A 58 -6.92 -8.73 14.83
CA ASP A 58 -6.77 -7.35 14.38
C ASP A 58 -5.47 -7.17 13.59
N LYS A 59 -4.36 -7.76 14.06
CA LYS A 59 -3.10 -7.82 13.33
C LYS A 59 -3.28 -8.44 11.94
N ASN A 60 -4.01 -9.55 11.85
CA ASN A 60 -4.30 -10.19 10.56
C ASN A 60 -5.12 -9.30 9.61
N ARG A 61 -6.06 -8.50 10.13
CA ARG A 61 -6.81 -7.54 9.30
C ARG A 61 -5.89 -6.46 8.74
N LEU A 62 -4.96 -5.95 9.53
CA LEU A 62 -3.98 -4.95 9.07
C LEU A 62 -3.05 -5.54 8.00
N LEU A 63 -2.50 -6.73 8.23
CA LEU A 63 -1.64 -7.42 7.27
C LEU A 63 -2.34 -7.69 5.94
N LYS A 64 -3.63 -8.08 5.96
CA LYS A 64 -4.44 -8.25 4.74
C LYS A 64 -4.56 -6.95 3.96
N ALA A 65 -4.76 -5.82 4.65
CA ALA A 65 -4.85 -4.51 4.01
C ALA A 65 -3.50 -4.09 3.39
N GLU A 66 -2.39 -4.27 4.12
CA GLU A 66 -1.05 -4.01 3.59
C GLU A 66 -0.77 -4.85 2.34
N ARG A 67 -1.02 -6.17 2.40
CA ARG A 67 -0.79 -7.07 1.26
C ARG A 67 -1.55 -6.65 0.01
N ARG A 68 -2.81 -6.20 0.13
CA ARG A 68 -3.57 -5.71 -1.02
C ARG A 68 -2.86 -4.56 -1.74
N ILE A 69 -2.31 -3.60 -1.01
CA ILE A 69 -1.58 -2.48 -1.60
C ILE A 69 -0.29 -2.97 -2.26
N TRP A 70 0.46 -3.84 -1.60
CA TRP A 70 1.67 -4.44 -2.17
C TRP A 70 1.40 -5.19 -3.47
N CYS A 71 0.33 -5.99 -3.52
CA CYS A 71 -0.07 -6.67 -4.74
C CYS A 71 -0.36 -5.68 -5.87
N ILE A 72 -1.08 -4.59 -5.61
CA ILE A 72 -1.39 -3.59 -6.63
C ILE A 72 -0.11 -2.91 -7.15
N MET A 73 0.81 -2.52 -6.25
CA MET A 73 2.07 -1.90 -6.65
C MET A 73 2.95 -2.83 -7.49
N LEU A 74 3.00 -4.12 -7.13
CA LEU A 74 3.83 -5.11 -7.82
C LEU A 74 3.21 -5.56 -9.15
N ILE A 75 1.90 -5.74 -9.23
CA ILE A 75 1.20 -6.11 -10.47
C ILE A 75 1.41 -5.04 -11.54
N GLU A 76 1.20 -3.77 -11.21
CA GLU A 76 1.48 -2.65 -12.12
C GLU A 76 2.94 -2.68 -12.60
N CYS A 77 3.88 -3.02 -11.72
CA CYS A 77 5.30 -3.07 -12.07
C CYS A 77 5.65 -4.24 -13.00
N ILE A 78 5.09 -5.44 -12.78
CA ILE A 78 5.32 -6.63 -13.63
C ILE A 78 4.82 -6.34 -15.06
N ILE A 79 3.62 -5.78 -15.16
CA ILE A 79 3.00 -5.37 -16.42
C ILE A 79 3.86 -4.31 -17.14
N THR A 80 4.35 -3.29 -16.44
CA THR A 80 5.22 -2.28 -17.08
C THR A 80 6.54 -2.85 -17.58
N ARG A 81 7.12 -3.82 -16.88
CA ARG A 81 8.40 -4.43 -17.26
C ARG A 81 8.25 -5.30 -18.50
N THR A 82 7.14 -6.01 -18.65
CA THR A 82 6.85 -6.80 -19.86
C THR A 82 6.55 -5.93 -21.08
N TYR A 83 5.79 -4.84 -20.94
CA TYR A 83 5.54 -3.92 -22.07
C TYR A 83 6.77 -3.10 -22.48
N PHE A 84 7.61 -2.68 -21.53
CA PHE A 84 8.86 -2.00 -21.85
C PHE A 84 9.79 -2.91 -22.65
N PHE A 85 9.88 -4.20 -22.28
CA PHE A 85 10.66 -5.19 -23.01
C PHE A 85 10.08 -5.50 -24.40
N LEU A 86 8.75 -5.50 -24.57
CA LEU A 86 8.12 -5.64 -25.89
C LEU A 86 8.33 -4.40 -26.78
N SER A 87 8.29 -3.20 -26.23
CA SER A 87 8.43 -1.93 -26.98
C SER A 87 9.87 -1.58 -27.36
N SER A 88 10.87 -2.28 -26.82
CA SER A 88 12.29 -2.09 -27.15
C SER A 88 12.84 -3.21 -28.07
N ASN A 89 12.00 -4.20 -28.41
CA ASN A 89 12.29 -5.26 -29.39
C ASN A 89 11.45 -5.11 -30.68
N LEU A 90 10.86 -3.93 -30.91
CA LEU A 90 10.08 -3.53 -32.08
C LEU A 90 10.64 -2.20 -32.59
#